data_AF-G4QFL5-F1
#
_entry.id   AF-G4QFL5-F1
#
_cell.length_a   1.000
_cell.length_b   1.000
_cell.length_c   1.000
_cell.angle_alpha   90.00
_cell.angle_beta   90.00
_cell.angle_gamma   90.00
#
_symmetry.space_group_name_H-M   'P 1'
#
loop_
_entity.id
_entity.type
_entity.pdbx_description
1 polymer ?
#
loop_
_entity_poly.entity_id
_entity_poly.type
_entity_poly.pdbx_seq_one_letter_code
_entity_poly.pdbx_strand_id
1 'polypeptide(L)'
;MGSTNSKSERRIIRWLLPLAAVVWFCIAFWAINWVGESKFKDFDPELRLSSEMMSLSMEAELLSLLPASVEQNGEENIDSDAENVNGTIYHITQGSCFCETLSESHKNTLNEWASSEQISYQNIDVSSMSTLRRFVPSTPAVIVLNKNRELVYLGPYSTGMGCFQSSGMVDDRIKPYFQNSADTLRATIQSEAKGCYCATTAPLGLQT
;
A
#
# COMPACT_ATOMS: atom_id res chain seq x y z
N MET A 1 58.66 -12.50 42.47
CA MET A 1 58.12 -12.19 41.13
C MET A 1 56.60 -12.22 41.19
N GLY A 2 55.91 -11.20 40.66
CA GLY A 2 54.46 -11.24 40.45
C GLY A 2 53.64 -10.14 41.15
N SER A 3 53.68 -8.90 40.66
CA SER A 3 52.63 -7.90 40.94
C SER A 3 52.66 -6.74 39.94
N THR A 4 52.55 -7.04 38.65
CA THR A 4 52.39 -6.01 37.60
C THR A 4 51.27 -6.30 36.60
N ASN A 5 50.74 -7.53 36.55
CA ASN A 5 49.74 -7.93 35.54
C ASN A 5 48.32 -7.38 35.83
N SER A 6 47.93 -7.28 37.11
CA SER A 6 46.55 -6.93 37.52
C SER A 6 46.10 -5.48 37.22
N LYS A 7 47.03 -4.52 37.11
CA LYS A 7 46.72 -3.10 36.80
C LYS A 7 46.60 -2.84 35.29
N SER A 8 47.34 -3.60 34.48
CA SER A 8 47.31 -3.53 33.02
C SER A 8 45.98 -4.07 32.47
N GLU A 9 45.58 -5.27 32.91
CA GLU A 9 44.30 -5.89 32.51
C GLU A 9 43.09 -5.04 32.90
N ARG A 10 43.08 -4.45 34.09
CA ARG A 10 42.00 -3.53 34.52
C ARG A 10 41.92 -2.25 33.70
N ARG A 11 43.05 -1.74 33.19
CA ARG A 11 43.06 -0.58 32.30
C ARG A 11 42.52 -0.92 30.92
N ILE A 12 42.85 -2.10 30.38
CA ILE A 12 42.38 -2.56 29.07
C ILE A 12 40.87 -2.85 29.11
N ILE A 13 40.39 -3.57 30.14
CA ILE A 13 38.95 -3.86 30.34
C ILE A 13 38.12 -2.57 30.49
N ARG A 14 38.68 -1.52 31.10
CA ARG A 14 38.00 -0.22 31.29
C ARG A 14 37.73 0.51 29.97
N TRP A 15 38.48 0.23 28.91
CA TRP A 15 38.27 0.80 27.58
C TRP A 15 37.57 -0.16 26.60
N LEU A 16 37.63 -1.47 26.85
CA LEU A 16 36.95 -2.48 26.02
C LEU A 16 35.42 -2.41 26.11
N LEU A 17 34.86 -2.22 27.32
CA LEU A 17 33.41 -2.09 27.52
C LEU A 17 32.79 -0.89 26.77
N PRO A 18 33.32 0.35 26.86
CA PRO A 18 32.78 1.47 26.09
C PRO A 18 33.01 1.32 24.58
N LEU A 19 34.12 0.69 24.14
CA LEU A 19 34.36 0.39 22.72
C LEU A 19 33.30 -0.59 22.19
N ALA A 20 33.01 -1.65 22.93
CA ALA A 20 31.96 -2.60 22.57
C ALA A 20 30.58 -1.93 22.50
N ALA A 21 30.27 -1.02 23.43
CA ALA A 21 29.02 -0.26 23.42
C ALA A 21 28.91 0.67 22.20
N VAL A 22 30.00 1.36 21.82
CA VAL A 22 30.04 2.22 20.63
C VAL A 22 29.91 1.38 19.36
N VAL A 23 30.62 0.26 19.24
CA VAL A 23 30.50 -0.66 18.10
C VAL A 23 29.07 -1.20 17.99
N TRP A 24 28.47 -1.61 19.11
CA TRP A 24 27.07 -2.05 19.13
C TRP A 24 26.11 -0.96 18.66
N PHE A 25 26.30 0.28 19.12
CA PHE A 25 25.49 1.41 18.69
C PHE A 25 25.66 1.71 17.19
N CYS A 26 26.90 1.66 16.67
CA CYS A 26 27.17 1.84 15.24
C CYS A 26 26.52 0.74 14.39
N ILE A 27 26.58 -0.52 14.82
CA ILE A 27 25.93 -1.65 14.13
C ILE A 27 24.40 -1.47 14.15
N ALA A 28 23.82 -1.14 15.30
CA ALA A 28 22.38 -0.92 15.43
C ALA A 28 21.92 0.26 14.55
N PHE A 29 22.65 1.36 14.56
CA PHE A 29 22.36 2.53 13.73
C PHE A 29 22.44 2.19 12.23
N TRP A 30 23.47 1.45 11.81
CA TRP A 30 23.61 1.03 10.42
C TRP A 30 22.50 0.06 9.99
N ALA A 31 22.13 -0.89 10.85
CA ALA A 31 21.03 -1.81 10.60
C ALA A 31 19.67 -1.11 10.48
N ILE A 32 19.38 -0.13 11.35
CA ILE A 32 18.14 0.65 11.30
C ILE A 32 18.05 1.45 10.00
N ASN A 33 19.13 2.11 9.59
CA ASN A 33 19.14 2.90 8.36
C ASN A 33 18.96 2.01 7.11
N TRP A 34 19.63 0.85 7.05
CA TRP A 34 19.43 -0.09 5.95
C TRP A 34 17.97 -0.54 5.86
N VAL A 35 17.38 -0.99 6.97
CA VAL A 35 15.99 -1.47 6.97
C VAL A 35 15.03 -0.34 6.55
N GLY A 36 15.23 0.89 7.04
CA GLY A 36 14.41 2.05 6.71
C GLY A 36 14.43 2.40 5.22
N GLU A 37 15.61 2.53 4.61
CA GLU A 37 15.72 2.91 3.20
C GLU A 37 15.22 1.80 2.25
N SER A 38 15.36 0.53 2.63
CA SER A 38 14.95 -0.57 1.75
C SER A 38 13.43 -0.72 1.61
N LYS A 39 12.65 -0.16 2.55
CA LYS A 39 11.20 -0.35 2.65
C LYS A 39 10.39 0.92 2.40
N PHE A 40 11.00 2.10 2.42
CA PHE A 40 10.33 3.36 2.11
C PHE A 40 10.57 3.76 0.65
N LYS A 41 9.54 3.63 -0.19
CA LYS A 41 9.64 3.84 -1.65
C LYS A 41 8.51 4.71 -2.17
N ASP A 42 8.73 5.28 -3.35
CA ASP A 42 7.69 5.90 -4.15
C ASP A 42 6.67 4.85 -4.62
N PHE A 43 5.40 5.24 -4.67
CA PHE A 43 4.32 4.39 -5.17
C PHE A 43 4.42 4.19 -6.68
N ASP A 44 4.79 5.23 -7.42
CA ASP A 44 5.01 5.21 -8.87
C ASP A 44 6.47 5.55 -9.22
N PRO A 45 7.44 4.67 -8.91
CA PRO A 45 8.88 4.97 -9.06
C PRO A 45 9.31 5.17 -10.52
N GLU A 46 8.54 4.62 -11.46
CA GLU A 46 8.80 4.71 -12.91
C GLU A 46 7.83 5.66 -13.63
N LEU A 47 7.02 6.43 -12.89
CA LEU A 47 6.03 7.37 -13.44
C LEU A 47 5.03 6.74 -14.43
N ARG A 48 4.77 5.43 -14.31
CA ARG A 48 3.90 4.68 -15.21
C ARG A 48 2.46 5.15 -15.05
N LEU A 49 1.94 5.15 -13.82
CA LEU A 49 0.58 5.64 -13.56
C LEU A 49 0.46 7.12 -13.92
N SER A 50 1.50 7.90 -13.61
CA SER A 50 1.58 9.31 -13.99
C SER A 50 1.47 9.54 -15.50
N SER A 51 2.10 8.68 -16.31
CA SER A 51 1.98 8.71 -17.76
C SER A 51 0.58 8.32 -18.26
N GLU A 52 -0.04 7.32 -17.63
CA GLU A 52 -1.39 6.87 -18.00
C GLU A 52 -2.45 7.96 -17.75
N MET A 53 -2.32 8.71 -16.65
CA MET A 53 -3.22 9.81 -16.31
C MET A 53 -3.30 10.91 -17.37
N MET A 54 -2.27 11.04 -18.23
CA MET A 54 -2.28 12.02 -19.32
C MET A 54 -3.11 11.57 -20.53
N SER A 55 -3.51 10.29 -20.58
CA SER A 55 -4.30 9.75 -21.68
C SER A 55 -5.80 9.92 -21.43
N LEU A 56 -6.55 10.27 -22.48
CA LEU A 56 -8.01 10.42 -22.41
C LEU A 56 -8.76 9.09 -22.28
N SER A 57 -8.10 7.97 -22.59
CA SER A 57 -8.67 6.62 -22.55
C SER A 57 -8.32 5.82 -21.29
N MET A 58 -7.58 6.43 -20.35
CA MET A 58 -7.07 5.79 -19.14
C MET A 58 -8.17 5.08 -18.34
N GLU A 59 -9.23 5.82 -18.01
CA GLU A 59 -10.34 5.29 -17.20
C GLU A 59 -11.07 4.17 -17.93
N ALA A 60 -11.36 4.33 -19.24
CA ALA A 60 -12.03 3.30 -20.03
C ALA A 60 -11.20 2.01 -20.11
N GLU A 61 -9.87 2.12 -20.31
CA GLU A 61 -8.97 0.97 -20.36
C GLU A 61 -8.89 0.30 -18.98
N LEU A 62 -8.72 1.07 -17.90
CA LEU A 62 -8.71 0.55 -16.53
C LEU A 62 -9.99 -0.21 -16.18
N LEU A 63 -11.16 0.38 -16.44
CA LEU A 63 -12.45 -0.21 -16.14
C LEU A 63 -12.73 -1.49 -16.94
N SER A 64 -12.14 -1.63 -18.13
CA SER A 64 -12.24 -2.85 -18.93
C SER A 64 -11.49 -4.04 -18.32
N LEU A 65 -10.48 -3.77 -17.47
CA LEU A 65 -9.70 -4.79 -16.78
C LEU A 65 -10.33 -5.22 -15.45
N LEU A 66 -11.27 -4.45 -14.91
CA LEU A 66 -11.89 -4.75 -13.61
C LEU A 66 -13.14 -5.62 -13.78
N PRO A 67 -13.33 -6.64 -12.93
CA PRO A 67 -14.52 -7.49 -12.96
C PRO A 67 -15.79 -6.65 -12.83
N ALA A 68 -16.75 -6.90 -13.72
CA ALA A 68 -18.04 -6.21 -13.71
C ALA A 68 -18.94 -6.63 -12.53
N SER A 69 -18.71 -7.83 -11.99
CA SER A 69 -19.44 -8.41 -10.86
C SER A 69 -18.46 -8.80 -9.77
N VAL A 70 -18.81 -8.48 -8.53
CA VAL A 70 -18.04 -8.88 -7.35
C VAL A 70 -18.43 -10.30 -6.97
N GLU A 71 -17.57 -11.27 -7.26
CA GLU A 71 -17.71 -12.63 -6.74
C GLU A 71 -17.22 -12.66 -5.28
N GLN A 72 -18.14 -12.44 -4.34
CA GLN A 72 -17.91 -12.60 -2.90
C GLN A 72 -17.65 -14.08 -2.59
N ASN A 73 -16.40 -14.53 -2.71
CA ASN A 73 -15.98 -15.85 -2.26
C ASN A 73 -15.61 -15.79 -0.77
N GLY A 74 -16.59 -16.05 0.12
CA GLY A 74 -16.33 -16.35 1.53
C GLY A 74 -17.25 -15.62 2.51
N GLU A 75 -18.01 -16.43 3.25
CA GLU A 75 -18.90 -16.13 4.38
C GLU A 75 -20.31 -15.59 4.06
N GLU A 76 -21.27 -16.49 4.31
CA GLU A 76 -22.71 -16.35 4.17
C GLU A 76 -23.30 -15.20 5.02
N ASN A 77 -24.44 -14.70 4.52
CA ASN A 77 -25.38 -13.75 5.12
C ASN A 77 -25.13 -12.27 4.82
N ILE A 78 -25.20 -11.89 3.54
CA ILE A 78 -25.79 -10.60 3.19
C ILE A 78 -26.89 -10.87 2.17
N ASP A 79 -28.13 -10.55 2.57
CA ASP A 79 -29.32 -10.55 1.73
C ASP A 79 -28.96 -9.92 0.38
N SER A 80 -29.16 -10.70 -0.66
CA SER A 80 -28.85 -10.35 -2.04
C SER A 80 -29.78 -9.26 -2.54
N ASP A 81 -29.51 -8.02 -2.15
CA ASP A 81 -29.90 -6.81 -2.87
C ASP A 81 -28.70 -6.39 -3.74
N ALA A 82 -28.48 -7.12 -4.84
CA ALA A 82 -27.62 -6.64 -5.93
C ALA A 82 -28.11 -5.29 -6.53
N GLU A 83 -29.26 -4.79 -6.07
CA GLU A 83 -29.88 -3.52 -6.44
C GLU A 83 -29.45 -2.34 -5.55
N ASN A 84 -28.80 -2.57 -4.40
CA ASN A 84 -28.43 -1.52 -3.42
C ASN A 84 -26.91 -1.32 -3.23
N VAL A 85 -26.07 -1.80 -4.17
CA VAL A 85 -24.61 -1.61 -4.08
C VAL A 85 -24.23 -0.18 -4.48
N ASN A 86 -23.69 0.60 -3.54
CA ASN A 86 -23.31 2.00 -3.75
C ASN A 86 -21.98 2.18 -4.50
N GLY A 87 -21.15 1.14 -4.56
CA GLY A 87 -19.86 1.16 -5.23
C GLY A 87 -19.07 -0.13 -5.01
N THR A 88 -17.83 -0.16 -5.48
CA THR A 88 -16.94 -1.31 -5.35
C THR A 88 -15.51 -0.89 -5.02
N ILE A 89 -14.89 -1.56 -4.05
CA ILE A 89 -13.49 -1.40 -3.66
C ILE A 89 -12.69 -2.62 -4.14
N TYR A 90 -11.69 -2.41 -4.98
CA TYR A 90 -10.74 -3.42 -5.42
C TYR A 90 -9.43 -3.23 -4.67
N HIS A 91 -9.10 -4.20 -3.84
CA HIS A 91 -7.81 -4.29 -3.16
C HIS A 91 -6.80 -4.99 -4.06
N ILE A 92 -5.76 -4.29 -4.50
CA ILE A 92 -4.78 -4.83 -5.42
C ILE A 92 -3.55 -5.30 -4.66
N THR A 93 -3.20 -6.56 -4.84
CA THR A 93 -2.09 -7.26 -4.18
C THR A 93 -1.22 -8.00 -5.21
N GLN A 94 -0.05 -8.49 -4.78
CA GLN A 94 0.84 -9.34 -5.56
C GLN A 94 1.35 -10.56 -4.78
N GLY A 95 0.80 -10.80 -3.58
CA GLY A 95 0.96 -12.02 -2.76
C GLY A 95 2.31 -12.19 -2.06
N SER A 96 3.40 -11.75 -2.69
CA SER A 96 4.77 -11.90 -2.19
C SER A 96 5.31 -10.65 -1.46
N CYS A 97 4.45 -9.69 -1.13
CA CYS A 97 4.85 -8.39 -0.60
C CYS A 97 4.59 -8.25 0.91
N PHE A 98 5.64 -7.98 1.67
CA PHE A 98 5.54 -7.71 3.12
C PHE A 98 4.67 -6.48 3.46
N CYS A 99 4.69 -5.45 2.61
CA CYS A 99 3.88 -4.25 2.85
C CYS A 99 2.37 -4.54 2.80
N GLU A 100 1.94 -5.61 2.13
CA GLU A 100 0.53 -6.04 2.14
C GLU A 100 0.10 -6.51 3.52
N THR A 101 0.95 -7.27 4.22
CA THR A 101 0.72 -7.69 5.61
C THR A 101 0.61 -6.47 6.55
N LEU A 102 1.45 -5.45 6.35
CA LEU A 102 1.36 -4.22 7.14
C LEU A 102 0.05 -3.46 6.92
N SER A 103 -0.46 -3.47 5.68
CA SER A 103 -1.71 -2.80 5.32
C SER A 103 -2.98 -3.58 5.70
N GLU A 104 -2.87 -4.83 6.15
CA GLU A 104 -4.01 -5.72 6.37
C GLU A 104 -4.98 -5.18 7.43
N SER A 105 -4.45 -4.62 8.52
CA SER A 105 -5.26 -3.95 9.53
C SER A 105 -6.07 -2.81 8.90
N HIS A 106 -5.45 -1.96 8.09
CA HIS A 106 -6.14 -0.86 7.39
C HIS A 106 -7.18 -1.37 6.39
N LYS A 107 -6.86 -2.41 5.62
CA LYS A 107 -7.80 -3.09 4.73
C LYS A 107 -9.05 -3.58 5.48
N ASN A 108 -8.89 -4.20 6.64
CA ASN A 108 -10.02 -4.72 7.41
C ASN A 108 -10.95 -3.60 7.90
N THR A 109 -10.41 -2.51 8.45
CA THR A 109 -11.22 -1.35 8.85
C THR A 109 -11.90 -0.67 7.65
N LEU A 110 -11.24 -0.66 6.48
CA LEU A 110 -11.85 -0.17 5.24
C LEU A 110 -13.03 -1.06 4.82
N ASN A 111 -12.91 -2.38 4.97
CA ASN A 111 -13.97 -3.35 4.66
C ASN A 111 -15.14 -3.24 5.61
N GLU A 112 -14.88 -3.07 6.92
CA GLU A 112 -15.93 -2.84 7.92
C GLU A 112 -16.75 -1.59 7.58
N TRP A 113 -16.07 -0.49 7.23
CA TRP A 113 -16.74 0.73 6.77
C TRP A 113 -17.49 0.52 5.45
N ALA A 114 -16.89 -0.15 4.47
CA ALA A 114 -17.51 -0.42 3.18
C ALA A 114 -18.81 -1.24 3.32
N SER A 115 -18.79 -2.27 4.16
CA SER A 115 -19.98 -3.06 4.50
C SER A 115 -21.09 -2.20 5.12
N SER A 116 -20.74 -1.22 5.98
CA SER A 116 -21.71 -0.31 6.60
C SER A 116 -22.37 0.66 5.59
N GLU A 117 -21.69 0.96 4.48
CA GLU A 117 -22.15 1.88 3.42
C GLU A 117 -22.72 1.14 2.19
N GLN A 118 -22.92 -0.20 2.29
CA GLN A 118 -23.36 -1.05 1.18
C GLN A 118 -22.42 -0.98 -0.04
N ILE A 119 -21.11 -0.89 0.20
CA ILE A 119 -20.07 -0.90 -0.81
C ILE A 119 -19.45 -2.30 -0.84
N SER A 120 -19.46 -2.93 -2.02
CA SER A 120 -18.82 -4.24 -2.18
C SER A 120 -17.30 -4.11 -2.21
N TYR A 121 -16.58 -5.16 -1.83
CA TYR A 121 -15.12 -5.18 -1.95
C TYR A 121 -14.61 -6.54 -2.43
N GLN A 122 -13.45 -6.55 -3.09
CA GLN A 122 -12.76 -7.77 -3.55
C GLN A 122 -11.26 -7.59 -3.64
N ASN A 123 -10.53 -8.69 -3.55
CA ASN A 123 -9.07 -8.71 -3.76
C ASN A 123 -8.75 -9.13 -5.20
N ILE A 124 -7.83 -8.41 -5.84
CA ILE A 124 -7.27 -8.77 -7.14
C ILE A 124 -5.76 -8.96 -6.98
N ASP A 125 -5.28 -10.15 -7.32
CA ASP A 125 -3.85 -10.40 -7.44
C ASP A 125 -3.35 -9.93 -8.82
N VAL A 126 -2.61 -8.82 -8.84
CA VAL A 126 -2.01 -8.24 -10.04
C VAL A 126 -0.95 -9.17 -10.68
N SER A 127 -0.53 -10.21 -9.98
CA SER A 127 0.32 -11.27 -10.53
C SER A 127 -0.39 -12.11 -11.58
N SER A 128 -1.71 -12.25 -11.45
CA SER A 128 -2.57 -12.96 -12.39
C SER A 128 -3.03 -12.08 -13.57
N MET A 129 -2.90 -10.76 -13.47
CA MET A 129 -3.37 -9.78 -14.46
C MET A 129 -2.26 -8.81 -14.87
N SER A 130 -1.37 -9.24 -15.76
CA SER A 130 -0.19 -8.46 -16.16
C SER A 130 -0.53 -7.08 -16.74
N THR A 131 -1.62 -6.94 -17.49
CA THR A 131 -2.06 -5.66 -18.07
C THR A 131 -2.42 -4.62 -17.01
N LEU A 132 -2.95 -5.04 -15.86
CA LEU A 132 -3.35 -4.13 -14.78
C LEU A 132 -2.14 -3.43 -14.13
N ARG A 133 -0.94 -4.03 -14.23
CA ARG A 133 0.32 -3.44 -13.71
C ARG A 133 0.71 -2.13 -14.38
N ARG A 134 0.13 -1.83 -15.55
CA ARG A 134 0.27 -0.53 -16.23
C ARG A 134 -0.31 0.61 -15.38
N PHE A 135 -1.43 0.34 -14.70
CA PHE A 135 -2.14 1.32 -13.86
C PHE A 135 -1.81 1.18 -12.37
N VAL A 136 -1.24 0.04 -11.96
CA VAL A 136 -0.87 -0.24 -10.57
C VAL A 136 0.64 -0.47 -10.48
N PRO A 137 1.45 0.61 -10.35
CA PRO A 137 2.90 0.53 -10.34
C PRO A 137 3.47 -0.11 -9.07
N SER A 138 2.73 -0.11 -7.96
CA SER A 138 3.10 -0.77 -6.72
C SER A 138 1.89 -1.33 -5.95
N THR A 139 2.12 -2.32 -5.09
CA THR A 139 1.15 -2.83 -4.11
C THR A 139 1.64 -2.58 -2.67
N PRO A 140 0.76 -2.53 -1.67
CA PRO A 140 -0.70 -2.62 -1.73
C PRO A 140 -1.35 -1.36 -2.35
N ALA A 141 -2.37 -1.54 -3.18
CA ALA A 141 -3.13 -0.45 -3.81
C ALA A 141 -4.64 -0.67 -3.69
N VAL A 142 -5.40 0.41 -3.91
CA VAL A 142 -6.87 0.43 -3.85
C VAL A 142 -7.40 1.13 -5.10
N ILE A 143 -8.43 0.53 -5.69
CA ILE A 143 -9.24 1.15 -6.74
C ILE A 143 -10.66 1.20 -6.24
N VAL A 144 -11.30 2.36 -6.27
CA VAL A 144 -12.69 2.53 -5.81
C VAL A 144 -13.53 3.06 -6.95
N LEU A 145 -14.62 2.36 -7.22
CA LEU A 145 -15.63 2.74 -8.19
C LEU A 145 -16.93 3.09 -7.47
N ASN A 146 -17.70 4.03 -8.03
CA ASN A 146 -19.06 4.29 -7.57
C ASN A 146 -20.06 3.31 -8.22
N LYS A 147 -21.35 3.42 -7.88
CA LYS A 147 -22.44 2.62 -8.45
C LYS A 147 -22.53 2.66 -9.98
N ASN A 148 -22.11 3.76 -10.62
CA ASN A 148 -22.11 3.94 -12.07
C ASN A 148 -20.84 3.36 -12.73
N ARG A 149 -19.96 2.74 -11.94
CA ARG A 149 -18.62 2.28 -12.34
C ARG A 149 -17.68 3.43 -12.76
N GLU A 150 -17.90 4.63 -12.25
CA GLU A 150 -16.99 5.76 -12.45
C GLU A 150 -15.87 5.70 -11.39
N LEU A 151 -14.65 6.06 -11.79
CA LEU A 151 -13.50 6.04 -10.89
C LEU A 151 -13.64 7.09 -9.79
N VAL A 152 -13.53 6.67 -8.53
CA VAL A 152 -13.53 7.54 -7.35
C VAL A 152 -12.11 7.72 -6.83
N TYR A 153 -11.37 6.61 -6.71
CA TYR A 153 -10.02 6.62 -6.17
C TYR A 153 -9.14 5.56 -6.84
N LEU A 154 -7.88 5.89 -7.10
CA LEU A 154 -6.83 4.94 -7.48
C LEU A 154 -5.53 5.34 -6.78
N GLY A 155 -4.94 4.46 -5.99
CA GLY A 155 -3.67 4.76 -5.31
C GLY A 155 -3.37 3.82 -4.14
N PRO A 156 -2.39 4.15 -3.30
CA PRO A 156 -2.10 3.36 -2.10
C PRO A 156 -3.18 3.55 -1.03
N TYR A 157 -3.17 2.67 -0.02
CA TYR A 157 -4.01 2.82 1.17
C TYR A 157 -3.63 4.05 2.00
N SER A 158 -2.33 4.22 2.22
CA SER A 158 -1.76 5.23 3.12
C SER A 158 -0.33 5.57 2.72
N THR A 159 0.16 6.69 3.23
CA THR A 159 1.56 7.14 3.12
C THR A 159 2.33 6.87 4.41
N GLY A 160 3.67 6.89 4.35
CA GLY A 160 4.53 6.73 5.51
C GLY A 160 5.08 5.31 5.68
N MET A 161 6.11 5.17 6.53
CA MET A 161 6.86 3.93 6.72
C MET A 161 6.04 2.77 7.33
N GLY A 162 4.97 3.10 8.06
CA GLY A 162 4.22 2.11 8.82
C GLY A 162 2.87 1.69 8.21
N CYS A 163 2.42 2.34 7.14
CA CYS A 163 1.08 2.15 6.58
C CYS A 163 -0.05 2.15 7.65
N PHE A 164 0.15 2.87 8.78
CA PHE A 164 -0.73 2.78 9.95
C PHE A 164 -2.01 3.61 9.79
N GLN A 165 -3.10 3.10 10.36
CA GLN A 165 -4.51 3.48 10.18
C GLN A 165 -4.94 4.91 10.59
N SER A 166 -4.07 5.78 11.12
CA SER A 166 -4.55 6.96 11.86
C SER A 166 -5.23 8.03 10.98
N SER A 167 -5.02 8.01 9.66
CA SER A 167 -5.79 8.74 8.64
C SER A 167 -5.24 8.32 7.27
N GLY A 168 -5.89 7.33 6.63
CA GLY A 168 -5.46 6.84 5.33
C GLY A 168 -5.75 7.83 4.22
N MET A 169 -4.84 7.94 3.24
CA MET A 169 -5.03 8.75 2.03
C MET A 169 -6.30 8.34 1.27
N VAL A 170 -6.67 7.06 1.35
CA VAL A 170 -7.92 6.52 0.82
C VAL A 170 -9.15 6.97 1.62
N ASP A 171 -9.12 6.91 2.96
CA ASP A 171 -10.26 7.25 3.83
C ASP A 171 -10.68 8.71 3.67
N ASP A 172 -9.70 9.62 3.63
CA ASP A 172 -9.91 11.06 3.49
C ASP A 172 -10.58 11.44 2.16
N ARG A 173 -10.55 10.54 1.18
CA ARG A 173 -11.13 10.75 -0.14
C ARG A 173 -12.46 10.04 -0.31
N ILE A 174 -12.52 8.77 0.06
CA ILE A 174 -13.70 7.96 -0.24
C ILE A 174 -14.83 8.21 0.76
N LYS A 175 -14.55 8.39 2.06
CA LYS A 175 -15.62 8.56 3.05
C LYS A 175 -16.44 9.82 2.77
N PRO A 176 -15.83 11.00 2.52
CA PRO A 176 -16.60 12.19 2.16
C PRO A 176 -17.34 12.05 0.82
N TYR A 177 -16.78 11.30 -0.14
CA TYR A 177 -17.40 11.06 -1.45
C TYR A 177 -18.75 10.33 -1.31
N PHE A 178 -18.79 9.26 -0.51
CA PHE A 178 -20.01 8.47 -0.32
C PHE A 178 -20.99 9.12 0.68
N GLN A 179 -20.52 9.97 1.61
CA GLN A 179 -21.36 10.60 2.63
C GLN A 179 -22.05 11.91 2.17
N ASN A 180 -21.41 12.74 1.35
CA ASN A 180 -21.89 14.11 1.06
C ASN A 180 -22.52 14.29 -0.32
N SER A 181 -22.95 13.20 -0.97
CA SER A 181 -23.43 13.16 -2.35
C SER A 181 -22.35 13.55 -3.37
N ALA A 182 -21.92 12.56 -4.17
CA ALA A 182 -20.79 12.55 -5.11
C ALA A 182 -20.66 13.71 -6.11
N ASP A 183 -21.67 14.57 -6.30
CA ASP A 183 -21.77 15.53 -7.40
C ASP A 183 -20.68 16.62 -7.42
N THR A 184 -19.94 16.81 -6.33
CA THR A 184 -18.89 17.86 -6.25
C THR A 184 -17.46 17.31 -6.14
N LEU A 185 -17.29 16.02 -5.86
CA LEU A 185 -15.97 15.42 -5.62
C LEU A 185 -15.52 14.64 -6.86
N ARG A 186 -14.34 15.00 -7.38
CA ARG A 186 -13.76 14.37 -8.57
C ARG A 186 -12.98 13.12 -8.19
N ALA A 187 -12.81 12.22 -9.18
CA ALA A 187 -11.87 11.12 -9.12
C ALA A 187 -10.50 11.57 -8.61
N THR A 188 -9.93 10.83 -7.66
CA THR A 188 -8.61 11.12 -7.10
C THR A 188 -7.65 9.98 -7.46
N ILE A 189 -6.64 10.28 -8.26
CA ILE A 189 -5.59 9.33 -8.61
C ILE A 189 -4.30 9.77 -7.90
N GLN A 190 -3.74 8.90 -7.08
CA GLN A 190 -2.55 9.17 -6.27
C GLN A 190 -1.37 8.35 -6.78
N SER A 191 -0.57 8.96 -7.67
CA SER A 191 0.73 8.42 -8.09
C SER A 191 1.89 8.91 -7.21
N GLU A 192 1.77 10.11 -6.64
CA GLU A 192 2.81 10.78 -5.84
C GLU A 192 2.70 10.48 -4.35
N ALA A 193 2.94 9.22 -3.98
CA ALA A 193 2.92 8.78 -2.59
C ALA A 193 4.23 8.09 -2.20
N LYS A 194 4.66 8.25 -0.94
CA LYS A 194 5.82 7.56 -0.38
C LYS A 194 5.42 6.74 0.85
N GLY A 195 5.84 5.49 0.89
CA GLY A 195 5.45 4.56 1.95
C GLY A 195 6.05 3.17 1.79
N CYS A 196 5.51 2.19 2.51
CA CYS A 196 5.86 0.79 2.28
C CYS A 196 5.12 0.29 1.04
N TYR A 197 5.83 0.23 -0.08
CA TYR A 197 5.29 -0.31 -1.32
C TYR A 197 6.25 -1.31 -1.97
N CYS A 198 5.67 -2.30 -2.64
CA CYS A 198 6.38 -3.23 -3.48
C CYS A 198 6.07 -2.93 -4.94
N ALA A 199 7.07 -2.54 -5.72
CA ALA A 199 6.91 -2.23 -7.13
C ALA A 199 6.46 -3.47 -7.92
N THR A 200 5.50 -3.27 -8.83
CA THR A 200 5.07 -4.28 -9.79
C THR A 200 5.97 -4.23 -11.03
N THR A 201 6.19 -5.38 -11.67
CA THR A 201 6.96 -5.42 -12.92
C THR A 201 6.12 -4.87 -14.08
N ALA A 202 6.72 -4.05 -14.95
CA ALA A 202 6.04 -3.53 -16.13
C ALA A 202 5.47 -4.68 -16.98
N PRO A 203 4.31 -4.49 -17.64
CA PRO A 203 3.87 -5.41 -18.67
C PRO A 203 4.94 -5.56 -19.77
N LEU A 204 5.12 -6.77 -20.29
CA LEU A 204 5.99 -7.03 -21.44
C LEU A 204 5.50 -6.20 -22.64
N GLY A 205 6.21 -5.10 -22.95
CA GLY A 205 5.86 -4.16 -24.02
C GLY A 205 5.99 -2.68 -23.65
N LEU A 206 6.15 -2.36 -22.36
CA LEU A 206 6.40 -1.00 -21.85
C LEU A 206 7.87 -0.73 -21.50
N GLN A 207 8.78 -1.65 -21.86
CA GLN A 207 10.22 -1.44 -21.73
C GLN A 207 10.71 -0.66 -22.95
N THR A 208 10.74 0.66 -22.85
CA THR A 208 11.57 1.52 -23.71
C THR A 208 12.84 1.90 -23.00
#